data_AF-A0A938L0T4-F1
#
_entry.id   AF-A0A938L0T4-F1
#
_cell.length_a   1.000
_cell.length_b   1.000
_cell.length_c   1.000
_cell.angle_alpha   90.00
_cell.angle_beta   90.00
_cell.angle_gamma   90.00
#
_symmetry.space_group_name_H-M   'P 1'
#
loop_
_entity.id
_entity.type
_entity.pdbx_description
1 polymer ?
#
loop_
_entity_poly.entity_id
_entity_poly.type
_entity_poly.pdbx_seq_one_letter_code
_entity_poly.pdbx_strand_id
1 'polypeptide(L)'
;MRTRNRYGNTLRAALVGAVVAAVVLFTFPVIAAVGGNMILGKPNTADATTFLTGAAPNSNLRIINSQAGAPALDLRVVAGSPPLRVNSAGWVRWLNADRLDGKNAAAFSLVGHNHAGVYLPVGGKAADSDLLDGQDSSAFARRGLVCPPGEALVGYGRQGPTCSSRTGSAAVDTAGNVGQHTSLVLDANGFPVISYYHYTNGDLKVVRCGNATCSAGNTLTTVDAAGDVGWDTSLVLDANGNPVISYFHFTNGDLKVARCGNPTCTSGNTLITVDSAGNVGQHTSLVLDANGYPVISYYDISGGDLKVARCGNATCTSGNTLTTVDSAGNVGQHTSLVLDANGNPVISYYDLTNGDLKVARCGNPTCTSGNTLTTVDAAGDVGQYTSLVLDANGYPVISYYDLTNGDLKLARCGNPTCTAGNTLTTVDSTGNVGQYTSLVLGANGYPVISYYDSTNTDLKVAHCGDATCSAGNTLTTVDSTGDVGYFTSLVLDANGNPIISYYDITNGDLKVAALIR
;
A
#
# COMPACT_ATOMS: atom_id res chain seq x y z
N MET A 1 -2.09 -59.75 -13.31
CA MET A 1 -2.42 -60.79 -14.31
C MET A 1 -3.89 -60.62 -14.68
N ARG A 2 -4.18 -60.39 -15.98
CA ARG A 2 -5.43 -60.70 -16.73
C ARG A 2 -6.80 -60.43 -16.05
N THR A 3 -7.53 -59.37 -16.41
CA THR A 3 -8.44 -59.16 -17.59
C THR A 3 -9.92 -59.36 -17.28
N ARG A 4 -10.71 -58.31 -17.59
CA ARG A 4 -12.01 -58.28 -18.30
C ARG A 4 -13.14 -59.22 -17.84
N ASN A 5 -14.32 -58.68 -17.54
CA ASN A 5 -15.42 -58.36 -18.49
C ASN A 5 -16.84 -58.62 -17.94
N ARG A 6 -17.75 -57.69 -18.33
CA ARG A 6 -19.15 -57.85 -18.77
C ARG A 6 -20.35 -57.75 -17.80
N TYR A 7 -21.41 -57.27 -18.45
CA TYR A 7 -22.86 -57.23 -18.17
C TYR A 7 -23.34 -55.96 -17.44
N GLY A 8 -24.31 -55.18 -17.92
CA GLY A 8 -25.23 -55.30 -19.06
C GLY A 8 -26.52 -54.50 -18.80
N ASN A 9 -27.28 -54.24 -19.88
CA ASN A 9 -28.74 -53.99 -19.93
C ASN A 9 -29.23 -52.55 -19.59
N THR A 10 -30.20 -51.89 -20.26
CA THR A 10 -31.19 -52.33 -21.28
C THR A 10 -32.15 -51.17 -21.71
N LEU A 11 -32.80 -51.32 -22.89
CA LEU A 11 -34.16 -50.84 -23.33
C LEU A 11 -34.32 -49.35 -23.76
N ARG A 12 -35.10 -48.92 -24.79
CA ARG A 12 -36.03 -49.51 -25.80
C ARG A 12 -36.33 -48.45 -26.90
N ALA A 13 -36.28 -48.80 -28.20
CA ALA A 13 -37.41 -48.94 -29.17
C ALA A 13 -38.07 -47.63 -29.66
N ALA A 14 -38.17 -47.34 -30.97
CA ALA A 14 -39.17 -47.85 -31.95
C ALA A 14 -38.86 -47.20 -33.34
N LEU A 15 -39.26 -47.65 -34.55
CA LEU A 15 -40.09 -48.73 -35.10
C LEU A 15 -39.87 -48.79 -36.65
N VAL A 16 -39.76 -50.02 -37.22
CA VAL A 16 -40.42 -50.58 -38.45
C VAL A 16 -40.38 -49.80 -39.77
N GLY A 17 -40.12 -50.37 -40.97
CA GLY A 17 -40.17 -51.72 -41.58
C GLY A 17 -40.42 -51.49 -43.11
N ALA A 18 -40.38 -52.40 -44.08
CA ALA A 18 -40.14 -53.84 -44.20
C ALA A 18 -39.91 -54.13 -45.72
N VAL A 19 -38.96 -55.00 -46.15
CA VAL A 19 -39.13 -56.40 -46.65
C VAL A 19 -39.85 -56.45 -48.03
N VAL A 20 -39.40 -57.07 -49.15
CA VAL A 20 -39.18 -58.50 -49.52
C VAL A 20 -38.70 -58.47 -51.01
N ALA A 21 -37.46 -58.81 -51.39
CA ALA A 21 -36.96 -60.07 -51.96
C ALA A 21 -37.80 -60.80 -53.05
N ALA A 22 -37.20 -61.04 -54.24
CA ALA A 22 -37.17 -62.32 -55.00
C ALA A 22 -37.22 -62.11 -56.54
N VAL A 23 -36.16 -62.44 -57.31
CA VAL A 23 -35.97 -63.71 -58.10
C VAL A 23 -36.59 -63.56 -59.52
N VAL A 24 -35.99 -63.88 -60.69
CA VAL A 24 -34.76 -64.56 -61.12
C VAL A 24 -34.57 -64.38 -62.67
N LEU A 25 -33.30 -64.37 -63.10
CA LEU A 25 -32.65 -64.68 -64.40
C LEU A 25 -33.44 -64.69 -65.75
N PHE A 26 -32.94 -64.00 -66.79
CA PHE A 26 -32.09 -64.58 -67.87
C PHE A 26 -31.79 -63.61 -69.06
N THR A 27 -30.52 -63.68 -69.53
CA THR A 27 -29.90 -63.28 -70.82
C THR A 27 -29.50 -61.81 -71.11
N PHE A 28 -28.21 -61.64 -71.46
CA PHE A 28 -27.48 -60.40 -71.85
C PHE A 28 -27.77 -59.97 -73.31
N PRO A 29 -27.49 -58.71 -73.71
CA PRO A 29 -26.13 -58.36 -74.07
C PRO A 29 -25.56 -57.20 -73.28
N VAL A 30 -24.26 -57.29 -73.07
CA VAL A 30 -23.36 -56.20 -72.68
C VAL A 30 -23.58 -55.02 -73.63
N ILE A 31 -24.00 -53.88 -73.09
CA ILE A 31 -23.47 -52.60 -73.54
C ILE A 31 -22.84 -51.97 -72.31
N ALA A 32 -21.53 -52.22 -72.21
CA ALA A 32 -20.65 -51.36 -71.45
C ALA A 32 -20.75 -49.96 -72.06
N ALA A 33 -21.36 -49.02 -71.34
CA ALA A 33 -21.18 -47.59 -71.59
C ALA A 33 -20.34 -47.03 -70.44
N VAL A 34 -19.06 -47.36 -70.47
CA VAL A 34 -18.06 -46.76 -69.59
C VAL A 34 -17.62 -45.47 -70.29
N GLY A 35 -18.15 -44.33 -69.86
CA GLY A 35 -17.82 -42.99 -70.39
C GLY A 35 -18.35 -42.70 -71.80
N GLY A 36 -19.53 -42.10 -71.90
CA GLY A 36 -20.09 -41.69 -73.19
C GLY A 36 -19.40 -40.46 -73.81
N ASN A 37 -19.36 -40.41 -75.14
CA ASN A 37 -18.97 -39.22 -75.90
C ASN A 37 -19.89 -38.03 -75.58
N MET A 38 -19.34 -36.80 -75.56
CA MET A 38 -20.14 -35.57 -75.47
C MET A 38 -21.01 -35.44 -76.74
N ILE A 39 -22.33 -35.60 -76.63
CA ILE A 39 -23.25 -35.48 -77.76
C ILE A 39 -23.64 -34.02 -77.93
N LEU A 40 -23.08 -33.35 -78.94
CA LEU A 40 -23.41 -31.96 -79.24
C LEU A 40 -24.88 -31.82 -79.67
N GLY A 41 -25.56 -30.78 -79.14
CA GLY A 41 -26.94 -30.46 -79.51
C GLY A 41 -28.04 -31.25 -78.79
N LYS A 42 -27.72 -32.08 -77.80
CA LYS A 42 -28.70 -32.78 -76.95
C LYS A 42 -28.32 -32.67 -75.46
N PRO A 43 -29.29 -32.81 -74.53
CA PRO A 43 -28.99 -32.95 -73.11
C PRO A 43 -28.14 -34.22 -72.89
N ASN A 44 -27.01 -34.06 -72.18
CA ASN A 44 -26.18 -35.19 -71.75
C ASN A 44 -26.39 -35.36 -70.24
N THR A 45 -26.76 -36.56 -69.78
CA THR A 45 -26.78 -36.93 -68.37
C THR A 45 -25.59 -37.84 -68.09
N ALA A 46 -24.68 -37.44 -67.20
CA ALA A 46 -23.51 -38.22 -66.84
C ALA A 46 -23.48 -38.47 -65.32
N ASP A 47 -23.31 -39.73 -64.92
CA ASP A 47 -23.13 -40.19 -63.55
C ASP A 47 -21.65 -40.30 -63.14
N ALA A 48 -20.74 -40.01 -64.08
CA ALA A 48 -19.29 -39.92 -63.88
C ALA A 48 -18.69 -38.70 -64.62
N THR A 49 -17.50 -38.26 -64.20
CA THR A 49 -16.80 -37.11 -64.83
C THR A 49 -16.38 -37.43 -66.26
N THR A 50 -16.74 -36.56 -67.22
CA THR A 50 -16.22 -36.61 -68.59
C THR A 50 -14.90 -35.87 -68.68
N PHE A 51 -13.86 -36.52 -69.21
CA PHE A 51 -12.54 -35.91 -69.42
C PHE A 51 -12.33 -35.57 -70.89
N LEU A 52 -11.85 -34.36 -71.16
CA LEU A 52 -11.31 -33.99 -72.46
C LEU A 52 -9.79 -33.91 -72.36
N THR A 53 -9.10 -34.96 -72.81
CA THR A 53 -7.64 -35.03 -72.82
C THR A 53 -7.15 -35.16 -74.26
N GLY A 54 -6.16 -34.36 -74.65
CA GLY A 54 -5.58 -34.43 -75.99
C GLY A 54 -4.17 -33.83 -76.02
N ALA A 55 -3.30 -34.42 -76.84
CA ALA A 55 -1.95 -33.91 -77.10
C ALA A 55 -1.90 -33.10 -78.41
N ALA A 56 -3.05 -32.59 -78.86
CA ALA A 56 -3.11 -31.85 -80.12
C ALA A 56 -2.23 -30.59 -80.01
N PRO A 57 -1.51 -30.21 -81.08
CA PRO A 57 -0.68 -29.00 -81.06
C PRO A 57 -1.49 -27.69 -80.97
N ASN A 58 -2.83 -27.77 -80.98
CA ASN A 58 -3.76 -26.65 -80.89
C ASN A 58 -4.77 -26.86 -79.73
N SER A 59 -5.67 -25.89 -79.49
CA SER A 59 -6.67 -25.97 -78.42
C SER A 59 -7.49 -27.26 -78.48
N ASN A 60 -7.42 -28.06 -77.42
CA ASN A 60 -8.18 -29.31 -77.30
C ASN A 60 -9.71 -29.09 -77.21
N LEU A 61 -10.15 -27.89 -76.81
CA LEU A 61 -11.54 -27.43 -76.92
C LEU A 61 -11.57 -26.03 -77.53
N ARG A 62 -12.34 -25.85 -78.60
CA ARG A 62 -12.61 -24.53 -79.19
C ARG A 62 -14.12 -24.37 -79.36
N ILE A 63 -14.68 -23.38 -78.67
CA ILE A 63 -16.09 -23.00 -78.78
C ILE A 63 -16.16 -21.73 -79.63
N ILE A 64 -16.85 -21.80 -80.77
CA ILE A 64 -17.05 -20.65 -81.66
C ILE A 64 -18.55 -20.38 -81.68
N ASN A 65 -18.95 -19.19 -81.22
CA ASN A 65 -20.32 -18.71 -81.38
C ASN A 65 -20.33 -17.61 -82.44
N SER A 66 -21.03 -17.86 -83.55
CA SER A 66 -21.09 -16.97 -84.71
C SER A 66 -22.45 -16.29 -84.89
N GLN A 67 -23.31 -16.33 -83.86
CA GLN A 67 -24.65 -15.72 -83.88
C GLN A 67 -24.80 -14.72 -82.72
N ALA A 68 -25.47 -13.59 -82.97
CA ALA A 68 -25.72 -12.58 -81.94
C ALA A 68 -26.86 -13.00 -81.01
N GLY A 69 -26.70 -12.76 -79.70
CA GLY A 69 -27.80 -12.81 -78.73
C GLY A 69 -27.82 -13.97 -77.72
N ALA A 70 -26.85 -14.89 -77.73
CA ALA A 70 -26.72 -15.95 -76.70
C ALA A 70 -25.24 -16.18 -76.32
N PRO A 71 -24.93 -16.62 -75.08
CA PRO A 71 -23.56 -16.90 -74.68
C PRO A 71 -23.00 -18.15 -75.38
N ALA A 72 -21.71 -18.11 -75.73
CA ALA A 72 -21.01 -19.27 -76.30
C ALA A 72 -20.87 -20.43 -75.30
N LEU A 73 -20.84 -20.13 -73.99
CA LEU A 73 -20.71 -21.08 -72.90
C LEU A 73 -21.46 -20.53 -71.68
N ASP A 74 -22.34 -21.34 -71.08
CA ASP A 74 -23.04 -21.05 -69.81
C ASP A 74 -22.66 -22.14 -68.80
N LEU A 75 -21.92 -21.75 -67.75
CA LEU A 75 -21.51 -22.64 -66.65
C LEU A 75 -22.29 -22.26 -65.39
N ARG A 76 -23.23 -23.11 -65.00
CA ARG A 76 -24.04 -22.92 -63.79
C ARG A 76 -23.56 -23.85 -62.68
N VAL A 77 -23.22 -23.25 -61.54
CA VAL A 77 -22.83 -23.96 -60.31
C VAL A 77 -23.67 -23.46 -59.15
N VAL A 78 -23.84 -24.31 -58.13
CA VAL A 78 -24.55 -23.91 -56.90
C VAL A 78 -23.78 -22.80 -56.17
N ALA A 79 -24.51 -21.96 -55.43
CA ALA A 79 -23.92 -20.88 -54.66
C ALA A 79 -22.79 -21.39 -53.74
N GLY A 80 -21.67 -20.67 -53.71
CA GLY A 80 -20.49 -21.03 -52.90
C GLY A 80 -19.50 -21.99 -53.58
N SER A 81 -19.79 -22.50 -54.79
CA SER A 81 -18.87 -23.36 -55.53
C SER A 81 -18.17 -22.60 -56.68
N PRO A 82 -16.83 -22.68 -56.81
CA PRO A 82 -16.13 -22.06 -57.93
C PRO A 82 -16.40 -22.83 -59.24
N PRO A 83 -16.70 -22.15 -60.36
CA PRO A 83 -17.01 -22.81 -61.64
C PRO A 83 -15.79 -23.38 -62.36
N LEU A 84 -14.57 -22.94 -62.01
CA LEU A 84 -13.30 -23.40 -62.59
C LEU A 84 -12.25 -23.55 -61.49
N ARG A 85 -11.40 -24.58 -61.61
CA ARG A 85 -10.21 -24.77 -60.77
C ARG A 85 -8.97 -24.67 -61.64
N VAL A 86 -8.05 -23.78 -61.28
CA VAL A 86 -6.71 -23.68 -61.90
C VAL A 86 -5.68 -24.31 -60.96
N ASN A 87 -4.74 -25.08 -61.50
CA ASN A 87 -3.73 -25.81 -60.74
C ASN A 87 -2.30 -25.29 -60.96
N SER A 88 -2.14 -24.17 -61.67
CA SER A 88 -0.85 -23.53 -61.96
C SER A 88 -0.76 -22.17 -61.27
N ALA A 89 0.41 -21.87 -60.69
CA ALA A 89 0.75 -20.56 -60.13
C ALA A 89 1.33 -19.59 -61.18
N GLY A 90 1.54 -20.06 -62.42
CA GLY A 90 2.10 -19.24 -63.51
C GLY A 90 1.08 -18.28 -64.11
N TRP A 91 1.50 -17.04 -64.36
CA TRP A 91 0.69 -16.04 -65.06
C TRP A 91 0.40 -16.48 -66.51
N VAL A 92 -0.88 -16.57 -66.87
CA VAL A 92 -1.29 -16.82 -68.26
C VAL A 92 -1.34 -15.47 -68.99
N ARG A 93 -0.29 -15.15 -69.75
CA ARG A 93 -0.30 -13.99 -70.65
C ARG A 93 -1.53 -14.12 -71.57
N TRP A 94 -2.34 -13.07 -71.64
CA TRP A 94 -3.58 -12.96 -72.45
C TRP A 94 -4.83 -13.64 -71.89
N LEU A 95 -4.80 -14.22 -70.68
CA LEU A 95 -6.04 -14.48 -69.95
C LEU A 95 -6.54 -13.12 -69.43
N ASN A 96 -7.47 -12.51 -70.17
CA ASN A 96 -7.99 -11.14 -70.03
C ASN A 96 -8.76 -10.89 -68.70
N ALA A 97 -8.26 -11.40 -67.56
CA ALA A 97 -8.82 -11.25 -66.22
C ALA A 97 -8.47 -9.89 -65.58
N ASP A 98 -7.57 -9.15 -66.23
CA ASP A 98 -7.06 -7.82 -65.88
C ASP A 98 -7.79 -6.68 -66.62
N ARG A 99 -8.88 -7.00 -67.32
CA ARG A 99 -9.80 -6.02 -67.92
C ARG A 99 -11.23 -6.20 -67.41
N LEU A 100 -11.73 -5.22 -66.66
CA LEU A 100 -13.16 -5.08 -66.38
C LEU A 100 -13.78 -4.27 -67.53
N ASP A 101 -14.82 -4.81 -68.19
CA ASP A 101 -15.51 -4.19 -69.34
C ASP A 101 -14.59 -3.75 -70.49
N GLY A 102 -13.56 -4.55 -70.78
CA GLY A 102 -12.60 -4.27 -71.86
C GLY A 102 -11.60 -3.16 -71.55
N LYS A 103 -11.62 -2.58 -70.34
CA LYS A 103 -10.69 -1.55 -69.88
C LYS A 103 -9.68 -2.13 -68.91
N ASN A 104 -8.39 -1.84 -69.13
CA ASN A 104 -7.30 -2.19 -68.21
C ASN A 104 -7.51 -1.46 -66.86
N ALA A 105 -7.05 -2.03 -65.74
CA ALA A 105 -7.14 -1.41 -64.41
C ALA A 105 -6.66 0.06 -64.38
N ALA A 106 -5.66 0.43 -65.19
CA ALA A 106 -5.16 1.80 -65.33
C ALA A 106 -6.21 2.79 -65.88
N ALA A 107 -7.25 2.31 -66.58
CA ALA A 107 -8.34 3.15 -67.10
C ALA A 107 -9.39 3.53 -66.05
N PHE A 108 -9.35 2.91 -64.86
CA PHE A 108 -10.15 3.32 -63.70
C PHE A 108 -9.39 4.30 -62.79
N SER A 109 -8.11 4.54 -63.07
CA SER A 109 -7.34 5.64 -62.49
C SER A 109 -7.45 6.86 -63.41
N LEU A 110 -8.26 7.85 -63.02
CA LEU A 110 -8.35 9.12 -63.75
C LEU A 110 -6.95 9.74 -63.92
N VAL A 111 -6.71 10.37 -65.08
CA VAL A 111 -5.48 11.13 -65.36
C VAL A 111 -5.39 12.27 -64.35
N GLY A 112 -4.53 12.10 -63.34
CA GLY A 112 -4.41 13.02 -62.20
C GLY A 112 -4.47 12.35 -60.83
N HIS A 113 -4.82 11.06 -60.74
CA HIS A 113 -4.69 10.30 -59.51
C HIS A 113 -3.21 10.09 -59.18
N ASN A 114 -2.67 10.94 -58.30
CA ASN A 114 -1.38 10.76 -57.67
C ASN A 114 -1.56 10.70 -56.15
N HIS A 115 -0.74 9.90 -55.49
CA HIS A 115 -0.64 9.87 -54.04
C HIS A 115 0.33 10.93 -53.50
N ALA A 116 0.43 12.07 -54.20
CA ALA A 116 1.45 13.08 -53.93
C ALA A 116 0.87 14.49 -53.76
N GLY A 117 -0.42 14.71 -54.05
CA GLY A 117 -1.03 16.05 -53.99
C GLY A 117 -2.39 16.14 -53.29
N VAL A 118 -3.19 15.07 -53.21
CA VAL A 118 -4.54 15.10 -52.61
C VAL A 118 -4.77 14.01 -51.57
N TYR A 119 -4.08 12.88 -51.67
CA TYR A 119 -4.17 11.76 -50.71
C TYR A 119 -2.76 11.35 -50.27
N LEU A 120 -2.62 10.96 -49.01
CA LEU A 120 -1.35 10.50 -48.46
C LEU A 120 -0.89 9.21 -49.17
N PRO A 121 0.40 9.09 -49.52
CA PRO A 121 0.94 7.85 -50.06
C PRO A 121 0.91 6.73 -49.02
N VAL A 122 0.95 5.48 -49.49
CA VAL A 122 1.12 4.32 -48.61
C VAL A 122 2.48 4.45 -47.92
N GLY A 123 2.46 4.72 -46.61
CA GLY A 123 3.64 5.04 -45.79
C GLY A 123 3.87 6.54 -45.52
N GLY A 124 3.05 7.44 -46.09
CA GLY A 124 3.09 8.88 -45.83
C GLY A 124 2.36 9.25 -44.55
N LYS A 125 2.95 10.15 -43.76
CA LYS A 125 2.31 10.81 -42.61
C LYS A 125 1.63 12.10 -43.06
N ALA A 126 0.45 12.41 -42.51
CA ALA A 126 -0.18 13.72 -42.71
C ALA A 126 0.72 14.83 -42.14
N ALA A 127 0.70 16.01 -42.73
CA ALA A 127 1.14 17.21 -42.02
C ALA A 127 0.34 17.27 -40.70
N ASP A 128 1.06 17.44 -39.58
CA ASP A 128 0.53 17.48 -38.22
C ASP A 128 0.08 16.15 -37.62
N SER A 129 0.43 15.01 -38.23
CA SER A 129 0.09 13.68 -37.66
C SER A 129 0.87 13.30 -36.39
N ASP A 130 1.96 14.01 -36.09
CA ASP A 130 2.70 14.00 -34.82
C ASP A 130 2.41 15.20 -33.93
N LEU A 131 1.57 16.13 -34.39
CA LEU A 131 1.31 17.37 -33.70
C LEU A 131 -0.11 17.36 -33.09
N LEU A 132 -0.25 17.86 -31.87
CA LEU A 132 -1.54 18.18 -31.26
C LEU A 132 -1.67 19.70 -31.26
N ASP A 133 -2.74 20.25 -31.85
CA ASP A 133 -2.94 21.70 -32.01
C ASP A 133 -1.74 22.44 -32.67
N GLY A 134 -1.06 21.78 -33.62
CA GLY A 134 0.08 22.35 -34.35
C GLY A 134 1.41 22.35 -33.57
N GLN A 135 1.50 21.62 -32.45
CA GLN A 135 2.70 21.48 -31.62
C GLN A 135 3.15 20.01 -31.52
N ASP A 136 4.46 19.75 -31.58
CA ASP A 136 5.02 18.39 -31.48
C ASP A 136 4.79 17.81 -30.08
N SER A 137 4.66 16.48 -29.96
CA SER A 137 4.52 15.81 -28.65
C SER A 137 5.61 16.21 -27.63
N SER A 138 6.82 16.54 -28.10
CA SER A 138 7.92 17.07 -27.28
C SER A 138 7.69 18.51 -26.77
N ALA A 139 6.83 19.30 -27.41
CA ALA A 139 6.39 20.61 -26.93
C ALA A 139 5.43 20.50 -25.74
N PHE A 140 4.73 19.37 -25.60
CA PHE A 140 3.95 19.00 -24.41
C PHE A 140 4.82 18.28 -23.36
N ALA A 141 5.89 17.62 -23.78
CA ALA A 141 6.93 17.11 -22.89
C ALA A 141 7.85 18.25 -22.41
N ARG A 142 7.30 19.20 -21.64
CA ARG A 142 8.15 20.12 -20.88
C ARG A 142 8.90 19.32 -19.82
N ARG A 143 10.16 19.00 -20.10
CA ARG A 143 11.13 18.57 -19.09
C ARG A 143 11.23 19.68 -18.04
N GLY A 144 10.76 19.42 -16.82
CA GLY A 144 11.08 20.25 -15.66
C GLY A 144 9.92 20.74 -14.80
N LEU A 145 8.69 20.26 -14.97
CA LEU A 145 7.60 20.58 -14.05
C LEU A 145 7.24 19.35 -13.21
N VAL A 146 8.16 19.01 -12.31
CA VAL A 146 7.90 18.09 -11.19
C VAL A 146 7.30 18.95 -10.08
N CYS A 147 6.30 18.43 -9.38
CA CYS A 147 5.81 19.09 -8.18
C CYS A 147 6.97 19.31 -7.20
N PRO A 148 6.95 20.39 -6.39
CA PRO A 148 7.90 20.57 -5.30
C PRO A 148 8.01 19.29 -4.45
N PRO A 149 9.19 19.00 -3.86
CA PRO A 149 9.32 17.92 -2.90
C PRO A 149 8.21 17.99 -1.83
N GLY A 150 7.48 16.90 -1.60
CA GLY A 150 6.35 16.85 -0.67
C GLY A 150 4.95 16.96 -1.30
N GLU A 151 4.86 17.26 -2.61
CA GLU A 151 3.57 17.38 -3.31
C GLU A 151 3.38 16.29 -4.39
N ALA A 152 2.13 15.84 -4.56
CA ALA A 152 1.68 14.99 -5.65
C ALA A 152 1.08 15.83 -6.78
N LEU A 153 1.30 15.41 -8.01
CA LEU A 153 0.52 15.88 -9.15
C LEU A 153 -0.93 15.39 -9.02
N VAL A 154 -1.86 16.32 -8.80
CA VAL A 154 -3.31 16.04 -8.71
C VAL A 154 -4.10 16.57 -9.90
N GLY A 155 -3.45 17.33 -10.79
CA GLY A 155 -4.04 17.81 -12.02
C GLY A 155 -3.00 18.46 -12.92
N TYR A 156 -3.38 18.78 -14.16
CA TYR A 156 -2.50 19.50 -15.09
C TYR A 156 -3.35 20.47 -15.92
N GLY A 157 -3.06 21.77 -15.82
CA GLY A 157 -3.82 22.84 -16.48
C GLY A 157 -2.95 23.74 -17.35
N ARG A 158 -3.59 24.73 -17.99
CA ARG A 158 -2.91 25.73 -18.84
C ARG A 158 -1.84 26.57 -18.11
N GLN A 159 -1.87 26.57 -16.78
CA GLN A 159 -0.91 27.27 -15.92
C GLN A 159 0.22 26.37 -15.39
N GLY A 160 0.18 25.05 -15.63
CA GLY A 160 1.17 24.08 -15.12
C GLY A 160 0.55 22.92 -14.34
N PRO A 161 1.38 22.07 -13.70
CA PRO A 161 0.90 21.01 -12.81
C PRO A 161 0.14 21.62 -11.62
N THR A 162 -1.04 21.07 -11.33
CA THR A 162 -1.72 21.29 -10.06
C THR A 162 -1.14 20.28 -9.09
N CYS A 163 -0.38 20.79 -8.13
CA CYS A 163 0.26 20.00 -7.10
C CYS A 163 -0.52 20.16 -5.78
N SER A 164 -0.64 19.08 -5.01
CA SER A 164 -1.26 19.07 -3.69
C SER A 164 -0.35 18.31 -2.76
N SER A 165 -0.22 18.75 -1.51
CA SER A 165 0.65 18.06 -0.56
C SER A 165 0.26 16.58 -0.45
N ARG A 166 1.25 15.70 -0.52
CA ARG A 166 1.11 14.29 -0.09
C ARG A 166 1.03 14.18 1.43
N THR A 167 1.29 15.29 2.12
CA THR A 167 1.27 15.48 3.55
C THR A 167 0.07 16.34 3.92
N GLY A 168 -1.09 15.70 4.04
CA GLY A 168 -2.27 16.38 4.57
C GLY A 168 -2.19 16.37 6.10
N SER A 169 -1.92 17.51 6.72
CA SER A 169 -2.19 17.71 8.14
C SER A 169 -3.64 18.18 8.34
N ALA A 170 -4.38 17.53 9.23
CA ALA A 170 -5.73 17.94 9.61
C ALA A 170 -5.74 18.36 11.09
N ALA A 171 -6.38 19.49 11.40
CA ALA A 171 -6.77 19.81 12.77
C ALA A 171 -7.92 18.88 13.19
N VAL A 172 -7.76 18.23 14.34
CA VAL A 172 -8.64 17.16 14.83
C VAL A 172 -9.48 17.63 16.01
N ASP A 173 -8.87 18.37 16.92
CA ASP A 173 -9.53 19.10 17.99
C ASP A 173 -8.96 20.52 18.02
N THR A 174 -9.84 21.52 18.05
CA THR A 174 -9.49 22.95 18.03
C THR A 174 -10.21 23.74 19.13
N ALA A 175 -10.87 23.03 20.06
CA ALA A 175 -11.73 23.65 21.06
C ALA A 175 -10.93 24.05 22.30
N GLY A 176 -10.14 25.11 22.21
CA GLY A 176 -9.24 25.56 23.29
C GLY A 176 -7.81 25.15 23.00
N ASN A 177 -6.97 25.08 24.05
CA ASN A 177 -5.61 24.56 23.94
C ASN A 177 -5.63 23.05 24.21
N VAL A 178 -5.42 22.27 23.15
CA VAL A 178 -5.62 20.82 23.11
C VAL A 178 -4.51 20.12 22.34
N GLY A 179 -4.23 18.87 22.67
CA GLY A 179 -3.30 18.03 21.91
C GLY A 179 -1.92 17.84 22.54
N GLN A 180 -1.68 18.44 23.71
CA GLN A 180 -0.44 18.25 24.45
C GLN A 180 -0.27 16.79 24.90
N HIS A 181 0.98 16.33 24.99
CA HIS A 181 1.36 14.96 25.38
C HIS A 181 0.62 13.86 24.60
N THR A 182 0.40 14.06 23.30
CA THR A 182 -0.40 13.13 22.50
C THR A 182 0.24 11.75 22.37
N SER A 183 -0.58 10.69 22.40
CA SER A 183 -0.18 9.31 22.11
C SER A 183 -1.15 8.69 21.11
N LEU A 184 -0.60 8.08 20.07
CA LEU A 184 -1.32 7.60 18.90
C LEU A 184 -1.14 6.09 18.71
N VAL A 185 -2.24 5.41 18.39
CA VAL A 185 -2.28 4.04 17.89
C VAL A 185 -3.28 3.94 16.73
N LEU A 186 -3.17 2.90 15.91
CA LEU A 186 -4.16 2.61 14.87
C LEU A 186 -5.13 1.53 15.35
N ASP A 187 -6.41 1.70 15.01
CA ASP A 187 -7.39 0.64 15.17
C ASP A 187 -7.26 -0.45 14.08
N ALA A 188 -8.11 -1.48 14.17
CA ALA A 188 -8.11 -2.59 13.21
C ALA A 188 -8.43 -2.18 11.76
N ASN A 189 -9.01 -0.99 11.53
CA ASN A 189 -9.28 -0.43 10.20
C ASN A 189 -8.13 0.49 9.72
N GLY A 190 -7.09 0.67 10.53
CA GLY A 190 -6.01 1.62 10.26
C GLY A 190 -6.36 3.07 10.58
N PHE A 191 -7.41 3.32 11.38
CA PHE A 191 -7.80 4.68 11.76
C PHE A 191 -7.14 5.10 13.08
N PRO A 192 -6.66 6.35 13.17
CA PRO A 192 -6.05 6.86 14.39
C PRO A 192 -6.99 6.83 15.60
N VAL A 193 -6.46 6.37 16.72
CA VAL A 193 -7.01 6.57 18.06
C VAL A 193 -5.94 7.29 18.85
N ILE A 194 -6.30 8.44 19.42
CA ILE A 194 -5.34 9.38 20.01
C ILE A 194 -5.82 9.77 21.40
N SER A 195 -4.98 9.59 22.40
CA SER A 195 -5.15 10.23 23.71
C SER A 195 -4.37 11.53 23.77
N TYR A 196 -4.89 12.54 24.44
CA TYR A 196 -4.23 13.82 24.58
C TYR A 196 -4.72 14.60 25.81
N TYR A 197 -3.87 15.52 26.26
CA TYR A 197 -4.19 16.49 27.30
C TYR A 197 -4.90 17.72 26.69
N HIS A 198 -5.99 18.14 27.33
CA HIS A 198 -6.72 19.36 27.02
C HIS A 198 -6.40 20.45 28.06
N TYR A 199 -5.30 21.17 27.81
CA TYR A 199 -4.75 22.18 28.71
C TYR A 199 -5.76 23.21 29.22
N THR A 200 -6.67 23.70 28.36
CA THR A 200 -7.66 24.71 28.79
C THR A 200 -8.62 24.22 29.86
N ASN A 201 -8.93 22.92 29.89
CA ASN A 201 -9.92 22.36 30.82
C ASN A 201 -9.26 21.54 31.93
N GLY A 202 -8.02 21.07 31.74
CA GLY A 202 -7.40 20.10 32.64
C GLY A 202 -7.83 18.65 32.38
N ASP A 203 -8.37 18.34 31.20
CA ASP A 203 -9.01 17.04 30.93
C ASP A 203 -8.09 16.07 30.17
N LEU A 204 -8.25 14.77 30.44
CA LEU A 204 -7.80 13.69 29.56
C LEU A 204 -8.87 13.44 28.51
N LYS A 205 -8.50 13.53 27.23
CA LYS A 205 -9.39 13.27 26.11
C LYS A 205 -8.86 12.17 25.20
N VAL A 206 -9.80 11.55 24.49
CA VAL A 206 -9.53 10.63 23.40
C VAL A 206 -10.29 11.08 22.17
N VAL A 207 -9.64 10.98 21.01
CA VAL A 207 -10.31 11.03 19.72
C VAL A 207 -10.13 9.70 19.00
N ARG A 208 -11.23 9.16 18.48
CA ARG A 208 -11.22 8.09 17.49
C ARG A 208 -11.56 8.70 16.15
N CYS A 209 -10.64 8.60 15.19
CA CYS A 209 -10.83 9.18 13.88
C CYS A 209 -11.78 8.34 13.02
N GLY A 210 -12.58 9.01 12.19
CA GLY A 210 -13.51 8.33 11.28
C GLY A 210 -12.86 7.86 9.97
N ASN A 211 -11.61 8.27 9.71
CA ASN A 211 -10.77 7.84 8.60
C ASN A 211 -9.27 7.96 8.95
N ALA A 212 -8.41 7.45 8.07
CA ALA A 212 -6.96 7.42 8.29
C ALA A 212 -6.29 8.81 8.45
N THR A 213 -6.91 9.87 7.93
CA THR A 213 -6.36 11.24 7.99
C THR A 213 -7.07 12.10 9.05
N CYS A 214 -7.95 11.53 9.86
CA CYS A 214 -8.81 12.26 10.81
C CYS A 214 -9.58 13.44 10.19
N SER A 215 -9.92 13.40 8.90
CA SER A 215 -10.55 14.53 8.20
C SER A 215 -12.08 14.54 8.30
N ALA A 216 -12.69 13.42 8.70
CA ALA A 216 -14.14 13.30 8.85
C ALA A 216 -14.51 12.16 9.80
N GLY A 217 -15.70 12.26 10.41
CA GLY A 217 -16.29 11.18 11.22
C GLY A 217 -15.61 10.95 12.58
N ASN A 218 -14.83 11.90 13.06
CA ASN A 218 -14.11 11.80 14.33
C ASN A 218 -15.08 11.81 15.51
N THR A 219 -14.80 10.99 16.52
CA THR A 219 -15.51 10.98 17.80
C THR A 219 -14.54 11.42 18.89
N LEU A 220 -14.78 12.60 19.48
CA LEU A 220 -14.01 13.12 20.61
C LEU A 220 -14.75 12.81 21.90
N THR A 221 -14.01 12.41 22.94
CA THR A 221 -14.60 12.06 24.23
C THR A 221 -13.67 12.48 25.36
N THR A 222 -14.24 13.15 26.36
CA THR A 222 -13.54 13.40 27.63
C THR A 222 -13.60 12.14 28.48
N VAL A 223 -12.44 11.60 28.84
CA VAL A 223 -12.28 10.32 29.55
C VAL A 223 -12.21 10.54 31.06
N ASP A 224 -11.45 11.55 31.48
CA ASP A 224 -11.34 12.00 32.86
C ASP A 224 -11.29 13.53 32.88
N ALA A 225 -12.00 14.13 33.84
CA ALA A 225 -12.15 15.58 34.02
C ALA A 225 -12.05 15.99 35.50
N ALA A 226 -11.68 15.06 36.37
CA ALA A 226 -11.61 15.30 37.81
C ALA A 226 -10.26 15.91 38.20
N GLY A 227 -10.14 17.23 38.12
CA GLY A 227 -8.89 17.96 38.39
C GLY A 227 -8.07 18.17 37.11
N ASP A 228 -6.78 18.45 37.26
CA ASP A 228 -5.84 18.55 36.15
C ASP A 228 -5.21 17.17 35.89
N VAL A 229 -5.64 16.55 34.79
CA VAL A 229 -5.39 15.16 34.40
C VAL A 229 -5.04 15.03 32.92
N GLY A 230 -4.31 13.97 32.57
CA GLY A 230 -4.02 13.62 31.17
C GLY A 230 -2.63 14.00 30.71
N TRP A 231 -1.80 14.54 31.60
CA TRP A 231 -0.38 14.80 31.37
C TRP A 231 0.36 13.49 31.03
N ASP A 232 1.33 13.58 30.12
CA ASP A 232 2.17 12.46 29.68
C ASP A 232 1.40 11.20 29.28
N THR A 233 0.23 11.34 28.67
CA THR A 233 -0.64 10.21 28.37
C THR A 233 0.00 9.19 27.41
N SER A 234 -0.13 7.90 27.72
CA SER A 234 0.30 6.79 26.86
C SER A 234 -0.85 5.85 26.59
N LEU A 235 -1.11 5.57 25.31
CA LEU A 235 -2.28 4.85 24.83
C LEU A 235 -1.91 3.54 24.13
N VAL A 236 -2.67 2.49 24.45
CA VAL A 236 -2.72 1.23 23.71
C VAL A 236 -4.18 0.79 23.54
N LEU A 237 -4.46 -0.06 22.56
CA LEU A 237 -5.78 -0.69 22.41
C LEU A 237 -5.76 -2.10 22.99
N ASP A 238 -6.83 -2.46 23.69
CA ASP A 238 -7.06 -3.85 24.05
C ASP A 238 -7.56 -4.69 22.87
N ALA A 239 -7.74 -6.00 23.08
CA ALA A 239 -8.18 -6.93 22.04
C ALA A 239 -9.58 -6.61 21.45
N ASN A 240 -10.39 -5.81 22.13
CA ASN A 240 -11.69 -5.36 21.64
C ASN A 240 -11.61 -3.99 20.95
N GLY A 241 -10.41 -3.41 20.83
CA GLY A 241 -10.19 -2.07 20.29
C GLY A 241 -10.55 -0.95 21.25
N ASN A 242 -10.68 -1.24 22.56
CA ASN A 242 -10.93 -0.23 23.57
C ASN A 242 -9.62 0.43 24.02
N PRO A 243 -9.58 1.77 24.13
CA PRO A 243 -8.43 2.48 24.70
C PRO A 243 -8.11 2.05 26.13
N VAL A 244 -6.83 1.79 26.39
CA VAL A 244 -6.23 1.68 27.72
C VAL A 244 -5.13 2.72 27.80
N ILE A 245 -5.19 3.59 28.80
CA ILE A 245 -4.42 4.83 28.85
C ILE A 245 -3.78 4.95 30.23
N SER A 246 -2.47 5.11 30.31
CA SER A 246 -1.81 5.61 31.51
C SER A 246 -1.62 7.12 31.40
N TYR A 247 -1.75 7.83 32.52
CA TYR A 247 -1.59 9.28 32.55
C TYR A 247 -1.23 9.77 33.95
N PHE A 248 -0.61 10.94 33.99
CA PHE A 248 -0.31 11.66 35.22
C PHE A 248 -1.48 12.56 35.62
N HIS A 249 -1.87 12.49 36.89
CA HIS A 249 -2.85 13.39 37.50
C HIS A 249 -2.11 14.49 38.26
N PHE A 250 -1.89 15.62 37.60
CA PHE A 250 -1.09 16.73 38.11
C PHE A 250 -1.59 17.27 39.46
N THR A 251 -2.91 17.44 39.64
CA THR A 251 -3.45 17.97 40.91
C THR A 251 -3.13 17.10 42.13
N ASN A 252 -3.15 15.77 41.98
CA ASN A 252 -2.93 14.85 43.10
C ASN A 252 -1.49 14.32 43.16
N GLY A 253 -0.75 14.39 42.05
CA GLY A 253 0.57 13.77 41.94
C GLY A 253 0.51 12.26 41.72
N ASP A 254 -0.57 11.74 41.12
CA ASP A 254 -0.82 10.31 41.02
C ASP A 254 -0.54 9.75 39.60
N LEU A 255 -0.11 8.49 39.53
CA LEU A 255 -0.20 7.68 38.31
C LEU A 255 -1.60 7.06 38.23
N LYS A 256 -2.28 7.28 37.10
CA LYS A 256 -3.60 6.71 36.84
C LYS A 256 -3.65 5.90 35.56
N VAL A 257 -4.63 5.01 35.51
CA VAL A 257 -5.02 4.24 34.32
C VAL A 257 -6.49 4.42 34.05
N ALA A 258 -6.81 4.77 32.81
CA ALA A 258 -8.16 4.73 32.26
C ALA A 258 -8.27 3.53 31.33
N ARG A 259 -9.30 2.71 31.54
CA ARG A 259 -9.69 1.65 30.61
C ARG A 259 -11.08 1.95 30.10
N CYS A 260 -11.20 2.22 28.80
CA CYS A 260 -12.49 2.50 28.20
C CYS A 260 -13.35 1.24 28.11
N GLY A 261 -14.65 1.38 28.36
CA GLY A 261 -15.59 0.26 28.27
C GLY A 261 -16.04 -0.04 26.84
N ASN A 262 -15.76 0.86 25.91
CA ASN A 262 -16.03 0.72 24.49
C ASN A 262 -14.98 1.46 23.63
N PRO A 263 -14.93 1.23 22.30
CA PRO A 263 -13.90 1.78 21.43
C PRO A 263 -13.88 3.30 21.29
N THR A 264 -14.93 4.00 21.74
CA THR A 264 -15.03 5.47 21.73
C THR A 264 -15.01 6.08 23.13
N CYS A 265 -14.76 5.28 24.17
CA CYS A 265 -14.75 5.72 25.57
C CYS A 265 -16.06 6.37 26.05
N THR A 266 -17.20 6.14 25.39
CA THR A 266 -18.46 6.83 25.73
C THR A 266 -19.23 6.15 26.88
N SER A 267 -18.89 4.92 27.25
CA SER A 267 -19.55 4.19 28.34
C SER A 267 -18.65 3.09 28.91
N GLY A 268 -18.90 2.72 30.17
CA GLY A 268 -18.22 1.60 30.85
C GLY A 268 -16.75 1.85 31.19
N ASN A 269 -16.30 3.11 31.18
CA ASN A 269 -14.91 3.45 31.50
C ASN A 269 -14.61 3.16 32.97
N THR A 270 -13.39 2.70 33.23
CA THR A 270 -12.84 2.48 34.56
C THR A 270 -11.62 3.37 34.74
N LEU A 271 -11.60 4.18 35.80
CA LEU A 271 -10.49 5.08 36.15
C LEU A 271 -9.90 4.63 37.49
N ILE A 272 -8.62 4.28 37.51
CA ILE A 272 -7.95 3.73 38.70
C ILE A 272 -6.65 4.47 38.98
N THR A 273 -6.45 4.83 40.24
CA THR A 273 -5.14 5.28 40.73
C THR A 273 -4.27 4.06 41.01
N VAL A 274 -3.12 3.99 40.34
CA VAL A 274 -2.20 2.84 40.38
C VAL A 274 -1.09 3.06 41.40
N ASP A 275 -0.55 4.28 41.46
CA ASP A 275 0.42 4.73 42.45
C ASP A 275 0.06 6.17 42.87
N SER A 276 0.11 6.43 44.18
CA SER A 276 -0.21 7.72 44.81
C SER A 276 0.78 8.05 45.93
N ALA A 277 1.90 7.32 46.01
CA ALA A 277 2.89 7.49 47.06
C ALA A 277 3.87 8.60 46.68
N GLY A 278 3.48 9.86 46.93
CA GLY A 278 4.25 11.03 46.54
C GLY A 278 3.76 11.60 45.20
N ASN A 279 4.61 12.38 44.55
CA ASN A 279 4.39 12.89 43.19
C ASN A 279 5.02 11.92 42.17
N VAL A 280 4.17 11.09 41.56
CA VAL A 280 4.54 9.95 40.71
C VAL A 280 3.72 9.94 39.43
N GLY A 281 4.25 9.33 38.37
CA GLY A 281 3.49 9.02 37.16
C GLY A 281 3.82 9.88 35.94
N GLN A 282 4.74 10.84 36.07
CA GLN A 282 5.22 11.63 34.94
C GLN A 282 5.94 10.76 33.91
N HIS A 283 5.93 11.22 32.66
CA HIS A 283 6.56 10.57 31.50
C HIS A 283 6.16 9.10 31.35
N THR A 284 4.89 8.77 31.64
CA THR A 284 4.46 7.38 31.66
C THR A 284 4.48 6.74 30.26
N SER A 285 4.87 5.46 30.20
CA SER A 285 4.79 4.64 29.00
C SER A 285 4.08 3.33 29.31
N LEU A 286 3.08 2.98 28.50
CA LEU A 286 2.18 1.85 28.73
C LEU A 286 2.26 0.83 27.61
N VAL A 287 2.28 -0.45 27.99
CA VAL A 287 2.05 -1.60 27.12
C VAL A 287 1.11 -2.58 27.80
N LEU A 288 0.44 -3.44 27.03
CA LEU A 288 -0.31 -4.57 27.59
C LEU A 288 0.53 -5.84 27.50
N ASP A 289 0.53 -6.64 28.57
CA ASP A 289 1.08 -7.99 28.51
C ASP A 289 0.17 -8.94 27.70
N ALA A 290 0.61 -10.19 27.55
CA ALA A 290 -0.14 -11.21 26.79
C ALA A 290 -1.53 -11.54 27.36
N ASN A 291 -1.81 -11.20 28.63
CA ASN A 291 -3.13 -11.35 29.25
C ASN A 291 -3.98 -10.06 29.13
N GLY A 292 -3.46 -9.02 28.49
CA GLY A 292 -4.11 -7.72 28.38
C GLY A 292 -3.98 -6.86 29.64
N TYR A 293 -3.00 -7.16 30.51
CA TYR A 293 -2.79 -6.42 31.76
C TYR A 293 -1.80 -5.27 31.53
N PRO A 294 -2.10 -4.06 32.03
CA PRO A 294 -1.18 -2.93 31.92
C PRO A 294 0.18 -3.17 32.58
N VAL A 295 1.24 -2.87 31.84
CA VAL A 295 2.61 -2.72 32.35
C VAL A 295 3.07 -1.31 32.00
N ILE A 296 3.50 -0.56 33.01
CA ILE A 296 3.69 0.87 32.92
C ILE A 296 5.06 1.23 33.48
N SER A 297 5.90 1.91 32.72
CA SER A 297 7.05 2.63 33.27
C SER A 297 6.65 4.07 33.55
N TYR A 298 7.23 4.67 34.58
CA TYR A 298 6.96 6.05 34.96
C TYR A 298 8.07 6.63 35.83
N TYR A 299 8.15 7.95 35.85
CA TYR A 299 9.05 8.71 36.71
C TYR A 299 8.38 9.03 38.04
N ASP A 300 9.08 8.76 39.14
CA ASP A 300 8.74 9.18 40.50
C ASP A 300 9.57 10.42 40.83
N ILE A 301 8.94 11.59 40.76
CA ILE A 301 9.61 12.88 41.00
C ILE A 301 10.04 13.01 42.45
N SER A 302 9.28 12.41 43.37
CA SER A 302 9.55 12.55 44.81
C SER A 302 10.78 11.76 45.23
N GLY A 303 10.97 10.57 44.64
CA GLY A 303 12.18 9.76 44.79
C GLY A 303 13.33 10.20 43.88
N GLY A 304 13.00 10.73 42.70
CA GLY A 304 13.95 10.85 41.58
C GLY A 304 14.17 9.51 40.87
N ASP A 305 13.19 8.61 40.89
CA ASP A 305 13.39 7.20 40.52
C ASP A 305 12.66 6.80 39.24
N LEU A 306 13.22 5.81 38.53
CA LEU A 306 12.50 5.05 37.52
C LEU A 306 11.70 3.94 38.20
N LYS A 307 10.38 3.90 37.97
CA LYS A 307 9.50 2.86 38.49
C LYS A 307 8.74 2.13 37.40
N VAL A 308 8.34 0.91 37.73
CA VAL A 308 7.43 0.09 36.93
C VAL A 308 6.24 -0.34 37.77
N ALA A 309 5.05 -0.19 37.20
CA ALA A 309 3.82 -0.76 37.71
C ALA A 309 3.36 -1.88 36.77
N ARG A 310 3.19 -3.08 37.32
CA ARG A 310 2.50 -4.19 36.65
C ARG A 310 1.16 -4.41 37.30
N CYS A 311 0.09 -4.25 36.55
CA CYS A 311 -1.24 -4.49 37.06
C CYS A 311 -1.52 -5.99 37.22
N GLY A 312 -2.17 -6.37 38.32
CA GLY A 312 -2.52 -7.77 38.58
C GLY A 312 -3.75 -8.25 37.82
N ASN A 313 -4.48 -7.33 37.20
CA ASN A 313 -5.61 -7.58 36.31
C ASN A 313 -5.74 -6.47 35.25
N ALA A 314 -6.64 -6.67 34.29
CA ALA A 314 -6.85 -5.76 33.16
C ALA A 314 -7.28 -4.32 33.55
N THR A 315 -7.85 -4.13 34.74
CA THR A 315 -8.33 -2.85 35.27
C THR A 315 -7.44 -2.28 36.36
N CYS A 316 -6.30 -2.90 36.68
CA CYS A 316 -5.42 -2.50 37.79
C CYS A 316 -6.09 -2.43 39.17
N THR A 317 -7.19 -3.16 39.42
CA THR A 317 -7.95 -3.05 40.68
C THR A 317 -7.42 -3.97 41.80
N SER A 318 -6.58 -4.94 41.47
CA SER A 318 -6.02 -5.89 42.45
C SER A 318 -4.74 -6.53 41.95
N GLY A 319 -3.84 -6.90 42.87
CA GLY A 319 -2.64 -7.67 42.56
C GLY A 319 -1.54 -6.88 41.84
N ASN A 320 -1.60 -5.54 41.89
CA ASN A 320 -0.60 -4.70 41.27
C ASN A 320 0.74 -4.83 41.99
N THR A 321 1.82 -4.82 41.22
CA THR A 321 3.19 -4.77 41.71
C THR A 321 3.82 -3.45 41.28
N LEU A 322 4.31 -2.67 42.24
CA LEU A 322 5.08 -1.45 42.02
C LEU A 322 6.54 -1.74 42.35
N THR A 323 7.47 -1.35 41.49
CA THR A 323 8.89 -1.66 41.66
C THR A 323 9.75 -0.49 41.22
N THR A 324 10.64 -0.05 42.11
CA THR A 324 11.73 0.87 41.78
C THR A 324 12.82 0.11 41.04
N VAL A 325 13.10 0.53 39.79
CA VAL A 325 14.01 -0.15 38.87
C VAL A 325 15.41 0.46 38.91
N ASP A 326 15.49 1.79 38.95
CA ASP A 326 16.72 2.57 39.14
C ASP A 326 16.41 3.73 40.09
N SER A 327 17.30 3.99 41.04
CA SER A 327 17.17 5.02 42.06
C SER A 327 18.51 5.72 42.35
N ALA A 328 19.50 5.54 41.48
CA ALA A 328 20.83 6.11 41.66
C ALA A 328 20.88 7.53 41.08
N GLY A 329 20.43 8.51 41.86
CA GLY A 329 20.27 9.90 41.44
C GLY A 329 18.85 10.18 40.94
N ASN A 330 18.66 11.34 40.29
CA ASN A 330 17.46 11.65 39.52
C ASN A 330 17.53 10.96 38.14
N VAL A 331 16.72 9.91 37.98
CA VAL A 331 16.66 9.04 36.82
C VAL A 331 15.20 8.73 36.45
N GLY A 332 14.97 8.32 35.21
CA GLY A 332 13.68 7.78 34.77
C GLY A 332 12.81 8.74 33.97
N GLN A 333 13.28 9.96 33.72
CA GLN A 333 12.57 10.92 32.88
C GLN A 333 12.49 10.44 31.42
N HIS A 334 11.44 10.88 30.72
CA HIS A 334 11.16 10.52 29.32
C HIS A 334 11.17 9.01 29.05
N THR A 335 10.70 8.19 29.99
CA THR A 335 10.80 6.75 29.85
C THR A 335 9.96 6.20 28.68
N SER A 336 10.52 5.24 27.96
CA SER A 336 9.82 4.48 26.91
C SER A 336 9.93 2.98 27.18
N LEU A 337 8.80 2.28 27.14
CA LEU A 337 8.68 0.89 27.55
C LEU A 337 8.21 -0.02 26.40
N VAL A 338 8.86 -1.16 26.29
CA VAL A 338 8.42 -2.31 25.49
C VAL A 338 8.58 -3.60 26.29
N LEU A 339 7.86 -4.67 25.93
CA LEU A 339 8.07 -5.99 26.51
C LEU A 339 8.91 -6.85 25.57
N ASP A 340 9.86 -7.59 26.13
CA ASP A 340 10.54 -8.64 25.39
C ASP A 340 9.65 -9.89 25.20
N ALA A 341 10.15 -10.88 24.47
CA ALA A 341 9.41 -12.11 24.18
C ALA A 341 9.00 -12.92 25.43
N ASN A 342 9.63 -12.69 26.59
CA ASN A 342 9.27 -13.32 27.86
C ASN A 342 8.30 -12.47 28.69
N GLY A 343 7.86 -11.31 28.17
CA GLY A 343 7.03 -10.36 28.90
C GLY A 343 7.81 -9.54 29.93
N ASN A 344 9.14 -9.48 29.82
CA ASN A 344 9.96 -8.65 30.68
C ASN A 344 10.05 -7.22 30.14
N PRO A 345 9.88 -6.19 30.99
CA PRO A 345 10.10 -4.81 30.59
C PRO A 345 11.52 -4.53 30.09
N VAL A 346 11.60 -3.84 28.96
CA VAL A 346 12.81 -3.17 28.44
C VAL A 346 12.48 -1.69 28.32
N ILE A 347 13.30 -0.86 28.95
CA ILE A 347 12.97 0.54 29.20
C ILE A 347 14.15 1.40 28.81
N SER A 348 13.97 2.39 27.92
CA SER A 348 14.92 3.49 27.78
C SER A 348 14.47 4.65 28.66
N TYR A 349 15.42 5.41 29.19
CA TYR A 349 15.14 6.56 30.05
C TYR A 349 16.33 7.51 30.12
N TYR A 350 16.04 8.74 30.51
CA TYR A 350 17.02 9.79 30.76
C TYR A 350 17.47 9.80 32.23
N ASP A 351 18.78 9.88 32.43
CA ASP A 351 19.42 10.09 33.73
C ASP A 351 19.81 11.57 33.84
N LEU A 352 18.93 12.38 34.42
CA LEU A 352 19.14 13.83 34.58
C LEU A 352 20.37 14.14 35.44
N THR A 353 20.77 13.23 36.34
CA THR A 353 21.91 13.47 37.23
C THR A 353 23.22 13.45 36.46
N ASN A 354 23.34 12.51 35.52
CA ASN A 354 24.56 12.33 34.73
C ASN A 354 24.48 12.96 33.33
N GLY A 355 23.26 13.26 32.85
CA GLY A 355 23.02 13.69 31.48
C GLY A 355 23.04 12.53 30.48
N ASP A 356 22.72 11.31 30.91
CA ASP A 356 22.96 10.10 30.11
C ASP A 356 21.67 9.48 29.57
N LEU A 357 21.78 8.80 28.41
CA LEU A 357 20.79 7.84 27.96
C LEU A 357 21.06 6.47 28.61
N LYS A 358 20.06 5.92 29.30
CA LYS A 358 20.15 4.60 29.92
C LYS A 358 19.07 3.65 29.43
N VAL A 359 19.37 2.36 29.57
CA VAL A 359 18.45 1.25 29.34
C VAL A 359 18.39 0.37 30.57
N ALA A 360 17.18 0.04 31.01
CA ALA A 360 16.89 -0.98 31.99
C ALA A 360 16.24 -2.17 31.29
N ARG A 361 16.84 -3.35 31.43
CA ARG A 361 16.22 -4.61 31.02
C ARG A 361 15.91 -5.42 32.27
N CYS A 362 14.62 -5.61 32.55
CA CYS A 362 14.19 -6.35 33.70
C CYS A 362 14.48 -7.85 33.56
N GLY A 363 14.94 -8.48 34.64
CA GLY A 363 15.24 -9.91 34.63
C GLY A 363 13.99 -10.79 34.77
N ASN A 364 12.87 -10.18 35.16
CA ASN A 364 11.58 -10.84 35.28
C ASN A 364 10.43 -9.87 34.95
N PRO A 365 9.19 -10.37 34.79
CA PRO A 365 8.07 -9.55 34.33
C PRO A 365 7.61 -8.46 35.31
N THR A 366 8.06 -8.50 36.57
CA THR A 366 7.79 -7.51 37.62
C THR A 366 9.00 -6.63 37.96
N CYS A 367 10.13 -6.79 37.25
CA CYS A 367 11.39 -6.09 37.54
C CYS A 367 11.94 -6.29 38.97
N THR A 368 11.53 -7.34 39.69
CA THR A 368 11.94 -7.54 41.09
C THR A 368 13.30 -8.22 41.25
N SER A 369 13.86 -8.80 40.19
CA SER A 369 15.16 -9.48 40.22
C SER A 369 15.78 -9.60 38.83
N GLY A 370 17.11 -9.69 38.78
CA GLY A 370 17.87 -9.92 37.55
C GLY A 370 17.91 -8.74 36.57
N ASN A 371 17.56 -7.54 37.03
CA ASN A 371 17.58 -6.34 36.19
C ASN A 371 19.02 -5.99 35.77
N THR A 372 19.17 -5.56 34.53
CA THR A 372 20.42 -5.00 34.00
C THR A 372 20.18 -3.54 33.67
N LEU A 373 20.97 -2.64 34.27
CA LEU A 373 20.98 -1.21 33.97
C LEU A 373 22.24 -0.91 33.15
N THR A 374 22.11 -0.14 32.07
CA THR A 374 23.22 0.15 31.17
C THR A 374 23.16 1.57 30.65
N THR A 375 24.25 2.31 30.80
CA THR A 375 24.46 3.60 30.12
C THR A 375 24.82 3.34 28.67
N VAL A 376 23.99 3.87 27.76
CA VAL A 376 24.10 3.63 26.31
C VAL A 376 24.86 4.75 25.61
N ASP A 377 24.60 6.00 25.99
CA ASP A 377 25.32 7.19 25.56
C ASP A 377 25.53 8.10 26.78
N ALA A 378 26.75 8.63 26.92
CA ALA A 378 27.19 9.47 28.04
C ALA A 378 28.01 10.68 27.59
N ALA A 379 28.07 10.93 26.28
CA ALA A 379 28.87 12.02 25.72
C ALA A 379 28.07 13.33 25.70
N GLY A 380 28.11 14.06 26.81
CA GLY A 380 27.33 15.29 27.01
C GLY A 380 25.98 15.00 27.67
N ASP A 381 25.11 16.02 27.71
CA ASP A 381 23.70 15.88 28.06
C ASP A 381 22.88 15.33 26.87
N VAL A 382 22.51 14.05 26.98
CA VAL A 382 21.85 13.24 25.95
C VAL A 382 20.74 12.37 26.56
N GLY A 383 19.81 11.93 25.72
CA GLY A 383 18.83 10.89 26.11
C GLY A 383 17.44 11.42 26.42
N GLN A 384 17.23 12.74 26.33
CA GLN A 384 15.90 13.34 26.50
C GLN A 384 14.93 12.88 25.39
N TYR A 385 13.64 12.83 25.74
CA TYR A 385 12.55 12.42 24.86
C TYR A 385 12.75 11.05 24.19
N THR A 386 13.39 10.10 24.88
CA THR A 386 13.74 8.82 24.27
C THR A 386 12.51 8.01 23.83
N SER A 387 12.61 7.36 22.67
CA SER A 387 11.61 6.42 22.15
C SER A 387 12.28 5.09 21.82
N LEU A 388 11.71 3.98 22.30
CA LEU A 388 12.30 2.65 22.23
C LEU A 388 11.40 1.67 21.47
N VAL A 389 12.04 0.88 20.61
CA VAL A 389 11.48 -0.33 20.00
C VAL A 389 12.49 -1.46 20.07
N LEU A 390 12.03 -2.72 19.99
CA LEU A 390 12.92 -3.88 19.82
C LEU A 390 12.95 -4.29 18.35
N ASP A 391 14.14 -4.58 17.84
CA ASP A 391 14.27 -5.20 16.53
C ASP A 391 13.89 -6.70 16.56
N ALA A 392 13.94 -7.36 15.39
CA ALA A 392 13.58 -8.77 15.27
C ALA A 392 14.46 -9.74 16.11
N ASN A 393 15.63 -9.31 16.57
CA ASN A 393 16.50 -10.09 17.47
C ASN A 393 16.26 -9.76 18.95
N GLY A 394 15.32 -8.87 19.25
CA GLY A 394 15.07 -8.36 20.59
C GLY A 394 16.09 -7.33 21.05
N TYR A 395 16.80 -6.66 20.12
CA TYR A 395 17.80 -5.65 20.48
C TYR A 395 17.15 -4.27 20.51
N PRO A 396 17.41 -3.47 21.56
CA PRO A 396 16.89 -2.10 21.63
C PRO A 396 17.37 -1.23 20.46
N VAL A 397 16.42 -0.52 19.85
CA VAL A 397 16.65 0.58 18.91
C VAL A 397 15.96 1.80 19.49
N ILE A 398 16.71 2.88 19.67
CA ILE A 398 16.32 4.00 20.50
C ILE A 398 16.58 5.30 19.74
N SER A 399 15.56 6.13 19.53
CA SER A 399 15.78 7.53 19.15
C SER A 399 15.81 8.40 20.41
N TYR A 400 16.58 9.46 20.39
CA TYR A 400 16.72 10.39 21.51
C TYR A 400 17.27 11.74 21.05
N TYR A 401 17.05 12.75 21.89
CA TYR A 401 17.58 14.09 21.70
C TYR A 401 18.93 14.25 22.43
N ASP A 402 19.90 14.84 21.74
CA ASP A 402 21.19 15.27 22.29
C ASP A 402 21.10 16.77 22.54
N LEU A 403 20.83 17.15 23.80
CA LEU A 403 20.68 18.57 24.17
C LEU A 403 21.98 19.35 24.02
N THR A 404 23.13 18.68 24.19
CA THR A 404 24.44 19.33 24.08
C THR A 404 24.70 19.84 22.67
N ASN A 405 24.38 19.03 21.67
CA ASN A 405 24.63 19.35 20.27
C ASN A 405 23.39 19.93 19.55
N GLY A 406 22.19 19.72 20.11
CA GLY A 406 20.93 20.06 19.45
C GLY A 406 20.53 19.05 18.38
N ASP A 407 20.92 17.79 18.52
CA ASP A 407 20.82 16.79 17.45
C ASP A 407 19.76 15.71 17.74
N LEU A 408 19.17 15.17 16.68
CA LEU A 408 18.45 13.90 16.73
C LEU A 408 19.45 12.75 16.60
N LYS A 409 19.47 11.83 17.57
CA LYS A 409 20.34 10.64 17.54
C LYS A 409 19.55 9.35 17.59
N LEU A 410 20.20 8.29 17.09
CA LEU A 410 19.75 6.91 17.18
C LEU A 410 20.82 6.06 17.84
N ALA A 411 20.44 5.27 18.83
CA ALA A 411 21.23 4.18 19.38
C ALA A 411 20.63 2.85 18.93
N ARG A 412 21.44 1.99 18.32
CA ARG A 412 21.10 0.59 18.06
C ARG A 412 22.00 -0.30 18.88
N CYS A 413 21.43 -1.05 19.81
CA CYS A 413 22.19 -1.91 20.69
C CYS A 413 22.73 -3.14 19.96
N GLY A 414 23.96 -3.55 20.31
CA GLY A 414 24.58 -4.74 19.71
C GLY A 414 24.15 -6.06 20.38
N ASN A 415 23.43 -5.98 21.50
CA ASN A 415 22.85 -7.10 22.23
C ASN A 415 21.58 -6.66 23.01
N PRO A 416 20.80 -7.59 23.59
CA PRO A 416 19.54 -7.25 24.27
C PRO A 416 19.68 -6.35 25.50
N THR A 417 20.88 -6.26 26.08
CA THR A 417 21.16 -5.46 27.29
C THR A 417 21.97 -4.19 26.98
N CYS A 418 22.23 -3.89 25.71
CA CYS A 418 23.07 -2.76 25.27
C CYS A 418 24.48 -2.73 25.88
N THR A 419 25.04 -3.85 26.32
CA THR A 419 26.34 -3.87 27.02
C THR A 419 27.55 -3.94 26.07
N ALA A 420 27.33 -4.25 24.79
CA ALA A 420 28.39 -4.36 23.80
C ALA A 420 27.85 -4.19 22.37
N GLY A 421 28.69 -3.69 21.47
CA GLY A 421 28.40 -3.60 20.03
C GLY A 421 27.35 -2.53 19.66
N ASN A 422 27.10 -1.56 20.54
CA ASN A 422 26.16 -0.48 20.26
C ASN A 422 26.68 0.41 19.13
N THR A 423 25.77 0.89 18.30
CA THR A 423 26.03 1.91 17.28
C THR A 423 25.25 3.17 17.67
N LEU A 424 25.94 4.31 17.74
CA LEU A 424 25.34 5.62 17.96
C LEU A 424 25.48 6.44 16.68
N THR A 425 24.38 6.97 16.19
CA THR A 425 24.32 7.70 14.92
C THR A 425 23.61 9.03 15.10
N THR A 426 24.20 10.12 14.60
CA THR A 426 23.50 11.40 14.43
C THR A 426 22.65 11.34 13.16
N VAL A 427 21.33 11.49 13.31
CA VAL A 427 20.35 11.32 12.23
C VAL A 427 20.05 12.65 11.54
N ASP A 428 19.86 13.72 12.32
CA ASP A 428 19.72 15.10 11.86
C ASP A 428 20.48 16.01 12.83
N SER A 429 21.25 16.95 12.30
CA SER A 429 22.10 17.90 13.04
C SER A 429 22.03 19.32 12.50
N THR A 430 21.04 19.62 11.65
CA THR A 430 20.92 20.95 11.03
C THR A 430 20.06 21.85 11.91
N GLY A 431 20.71 22.58 12.83
CA GLY A 431 20.05 23.38 13.85
C GLY A 431 19.74 22.55 15.10
N ASN A 432 18.92 23.10 16.00
CA ASN A 432 18.34 22.36 17.13
C ASN A 432 17.12 21.55 16.65
N VAL A 433 17.26 20.24 16.63
CA VAL A 433 16.31 19.25 16.12
C VAL A 433 16.27 18.02 17.03
N GLY A 434 15.17 17.26 16.99
CA GLY A 434 15.10 15.93 17.61
C GLY A 434 14.28 15.86 18.90
N GLN A 435 13.76 16.99 19.37
CA GLN A 435 12.89 17.03 20.55
C GLN A 435 11.59 16.23 20.31
N TYR A 436 11.04 15.66 21.37
CA TYR A 436 9.81 14.86 21.38
C TYR A 436 9.83 13.68 20.38
N THR A 437 10.99 13.08 20.12
CA THR A 437 11.11 12.05 19.10
C THR A 437 10.22 10.84 19.34
N SER A 438 9.61 10.30 18.28
CA SER A 438 8.86 9.05 18.29
C SER A 438 9.39 8.11 17.20
N LEU A 439 9.65 6.86 17.55
CA LEU A 439 10.32 5.87 16.71
C LEU A 439 9.45 4.64 16.46
N VAL A 440 9.45 4.19 15.22
CA VAL A 440 8.92 2.88 14.79
C VAL A 440 9.88 2.24 13.79
N LEU A 441 9.85 0.91 13.66
CA LEU A 441 10.58 0.21 12.60
C LEU A 441 9.64 -0.09 11.43
N GLY A 442 10.09 0.23 10.23
CA GLY A 442 9.44 -0.23 8.99
C GLY A 442 9.54 -1.74 8.81
N ALA A 443 8.80 -2.29 7.84
CA ALA A 443 8.81 -3.73 7.55
C ALA A 443 10.20 -4.28 7.14
N ASN A 444 11.10 -3.41 6.67
CA ASN A 444 12.51 -3.72 6.38
C ASN A 444 13.42 -3.67 7.62
N GLY A 445 12.88 -3.34 8.79
CA GLY A 445 13.62 -3.12 10.04
C GLY A 445 14.32 -1.77 10.11
N TYR A 446 14.05 -0.83 9.20
CA TYR A 446 14.70 0.49 9.21
C TYR A 446 13.89 1.48 10.06
N PRO A 447 14.57 2.31 10.87
CA PRO A 447 13.90 3.32 11.67
C PRO A 447 13.13 4.34 10.82
N VAL A 448 11.93 4.67 11.29
CA VAL A 448 11.17 5.86 10.90
C VAL A 448 10.92 6.66 12.17
N ILE A 449 11.31 7.94 12.14
CA ILE A 449 11.37 8.77 13.33
C ILE A 449 10.63 10.08 13.05
N SER A 450 9.61 10.42 13.83
CA SER A 450 9.08 11.79 13.86
C SER A 450 9.79 12.58 14.95
N TYR A 451 9.94 13.89 14.74
CA TYR A 451 10.60 14.78 15.70
C TYR A 451 10.25 16.24 15.44
N TYR A 452 10.41 17.05 16.48
CA TYR A 452 10.28 18.51 16.41
C TYR A 452 11.61 19.16 16.04
N ASP A 453 11.59 20.08 15.08
CA ASP A 453 12.68 20.97 14.71
C ASP A 453 12.45 22.33 15.35
N SER A 454 13.07 22.58 16.50
CA SER A 454 12.82 23.81 17.25
C SER A 454 13.44 25.04 16.60
N THR A 455 14.34 24.86 15.64
CA THR A 455 14.97 25.98 14.91
C THR A 455 14.03 26.53 13.86
N ASN A 456 13.37 25.63 13.13
CA ASN A 456 12.42 26.00 12.09
C ASN A 456 10.96 26.01 12.59
N THR A 457 10.72 25.52 13.80
CA THR A 457 9.39 25.34 14.42
C THR A 457 8.49 24.35 13.68
N ASP A 458 9.12 23.33 13.10
CA ASP A 458 8.48 22.39 12.16
C ASP A 458 8.33 20.98 12.75
N LEU A 459 7.34 20.23 12.27
CA LEU A 459 7.29 18.78 12.41
C LEU A 459 8.09 18.13 11.27
N LYS A 460 9.01 17.24 11.62
CA LYS A 460 9.83 16.48 10.65
C LYS A 460 9.73 14.98 10.84
N VAL A 461 10.05 14.26 9.78
CA VAL A 461 10.20 12.80 9.76
C VAL A 461 11.53 12.43 9.11
N ALA A 462 12.28 11.56 9.77
CA ALA A 462 13.42 10.85 9.21
C ALA A 462 12.98 9.44 8.80
N HIS A 463 13.16 9.11 7.53
CA HIS A 463 13.15 7.73 7.04
C HIS A 463 14.57 7.26 6.83
N CYS A 464 15.04 6.31 7.64
CA CYS A 464 16.41 5.86 7.55
C CYS A 464 16.64 4.97 6.33
N GLY A 465 17.79 5.14 5.69
CA GLY A 465 18.18 4.36 4.51
C GLY A 465 18.79 3.00 4.85
N ASP A 466 19.13 2.78 6.12
CA ASP A 466 19.58 1.52 6.70
C ASP A 466 19.12 1.36 8.16
N ALA A 467 19.38 0.19 8.76
CA ALA A 467 18.95 -0.13 10.13
C ALA A 467 19.64 0.69 11.23
N THR A 468 20.70 1.42 10.90
CA THR A 468 21.49 2.26 11.83
C THR A 468 21.36 3.75 11.53
N CYS A 469 20.53 4.13 10.57
CA CYS A 469 20.45 5.48 10.01
C CYS A 469 21.79 6.06 9.55
N SER A 470 22.75 5.21 9.13
CA SER A 470 24.12 5.67 8.83
C SER A 470 24.27 6.22 7.42
N ALA A 471 23.41 5.79 6.48
CA ALA A 471 23.41 6.23 5.11
C ALA A 471 22.00 6.21 4.50
N GLY A 472 21.80 7.03 3.45
CA GLY A 472 20.58 7.00 2.65
C GLY A 472 19.31 7.54 3.34
N ASN A 473 19.47 8.25 4.46
CA ASN A 473 18.34 8.83 5.18
C ASN A 473 17.62 9.88 4.32
N THR A 474 16.30 9.92 4.44
CA THR A 474 15.46 10.99 3.88
C THR A 474 14.82 11.76 5.02
N LEU A 475 15.14 13.04 5.14
CA LEU A 475 14.54 13.96 6.11
C LEU A 475 13.46 14.78 5.41
N THR A 476 12.24 14.75 5.93
CA THR A 476 11.06 15.40 5.32
C THR A 476 10.41 16.32 6.32
N THR A 477 10.24 17.60 5.96
CA THR A 477 9.34 18.51 6.68
C THR A 477 7.89 18.13 6.37
N VAL A 478 7.13 17.82 7.41
CA VAL A 478 5.75 17.33 7.31
C VAL A 478 4.74 18.46 7.43
N ASP A 479 4.95 19.35 8.39
CA ASP A 479 4.17 20.55 8.63
C ASP A 479 5.12 21.65 9.10
N SER A 480 4.95 22.84 8.52
CA SER A 480 5.77 24.02 8.77
C SER A 480 4.94 25.30 8.88
N THR A 481 3.62 25.17 9.07
CA THR A 481 2.73 26.33 9.16
C THR A 481 2.51 26.70 10.63
N GLY A 482 3.34 27.62 11.11
CA GLY A 482 3.39 28.00 12.53
C GLY A 482 4.33 27.09 13.33
N ASP A 483 4.32 27.25 14.64
CA ASP A 483 5.03 26.39 15.59
C ASP A 483 4.26 25.09 15.83
N VAL A 484 4.75 24.01 15.21
CA VAL A 484 4.08 22.70 15.12
C VAL A 484 5.04 21.55 15.38
N GLY A 485 4.51 20.43 15.89
CA GLY A 485 5.26 19.17 16.00
C GLY A 485 5.61 18.76 17.43
N TYR A 486 5.16 19.52 18.43
CA TYR A 486 5.34 19.18 19.84
C TYR A 486 4.65 17.86 20.19
N PHE A 487 5.28 17.11 21.09
CA PHE A 487 4.79 15.83 21.60
C PHE A 487 4.40 14.84 20.50
N THR A 488 5.14 14.83 19.40
CA THR A 488 4.80 13.99 18.25
C THR A 488 4.73 12.51 18.61
N SER A 489 3.70 11.81 18.12
CA SER A 489 3.54 10.37 18.25
C SER A 489 3.33 9.75 16.88
N LEU A 490 4.14 8.74 16.54
CA LEU A 490 4.23 8.16 15.21
C LEU A 490 3.82 6.69 15.21
N VAL A 491 3.03 6.31 14.21
CA VAL A 491 2.76 4.91 13.82
C VAL A 491 2.86 4.76 12.31
N LEU A 492 2.99 3.54 11.82
CA LEU A 492 2.92 3.24 10.39
C LEU A 492 1.59 2.61 10.03
N ASP A 493 1.01 3.03 8.90
CA ASP A 493 -0.13 2.34 8.30
C ASP A 493 0.29 0.98 7.69
N ALA A 494 -0.69 0.23 7.16
CA ALA A 494 -0.45 -1.07 6.54
C ALA A 494 0.48 -1.03 5.30
N ASN A 495 0.68 0.15 4.71
CA ASN A 495 1.58 0.36 3.57
C ASN A 495 2.98 0.85 4.02
N GLY A 496 3.19 1.03 5.33
CA GLY A 496 4.43 1.59 5.88
C GLY A 496 4.50 3.12 5.82
N ASN A 497 3.38 3.80 5.59
CA ASN A 497 3.32 5.26 5.59
C ASN A 497 3.19 5.81 7.02
N PRO A 498 3.94 6.87 7.36
CA PRO A 498 3.78 7.55 8.65
C PRO A 498 2.38 8.16 8.85
N ILE A 499 1.80 7.89 10.01
CA ILE A 499 0.68 8.64 10.58
C ILE A 499 1.15 9.21 11.90
N ILE A 500 0.98 10.53 12.07
CA ILE A 500 1.59 11.27 13.17
C ILE A 500 0.55 12.15 13.84
N SER A 501 0.37 12.03 15.15
CA SER A 501 -0.31 13.05 15.94
C SER A 501 0.70 14.02 16.54
N TYR A 502 0.32 15.28 16.69
CA TYR A 502 1.17 16.31 17.26
C TYR A 502 0.35 17.52 17.72
N TYR A 503 0.97 18.32 18.59
CA TYR A 503 0.43 19.58 19.07
C TYR A 503 0.92 20.74 18.19
N ASP A 504 -0.02 21.57 17.75
CA ASP A 504 0.21 22.87 17.09
C ASP A 504 0.12 23.96 18.15
N ILE A 505 1.27 24.46 18.59
CA ILE A 505 1.35 25.50 19.63
C ILE A 505 0.71 26.79 19.17
N THR A 506 0.87 27.13 17.89
CA THR A 506 0.44 28.41 17.35
C THR A 506 -1.07 28.54 17.42
N ASN A 507 -1.79 27.47 17.07
CA ASN A 507 -3.24 27.45 17.07
C ASN A 507 -3.83 26.89 18.37
N GLY A 508 -3.05 26.13 19.13
CA GLY A 508 -3.53 25.42 20.31
C GLY A 508 -4.24 24.12 19.95
N ASP A 509 -3.95 23.54 18.78
CA ASP A 509 -4.75 22.45 18.20
C ASP A 509 -4.04 21.08 18.29
N LEU A 510 -4.84 20.01 18.39
CA LEU A 510 -4.39 18.67 18.09
C LEU A 510 -4.45 18.46 16.57
N LYS A 511 -3.33 18.09 15.96
CA LYS A 511 -3.25 17.80 14.53
C LYS A 511 -2.82 16.36 14.27
N VAL A 512 -3.21 15.87 13.10
CA VAL A 512 -2.75 14.60 12.55
C VAL A 512 -2.22 14.82 11.13
N ALA A 513 -1.04 14.31 10.85
CA ALA A 513 -0.47 14.23 9.51
C ALA A 513 -0.40 12.78 9.04
N ALA A 514 -0.89 12.53 7.83
CA ALA A 514 -0.75 11.25 7.15
C ALA A 514 0.09 11.43 5.88
N LEU A 515 1.24 10.75 5.81
CA LEU A 515 2.19 10.85 4.70
C LEU A 515 1.91 9.77 3.66
N ILE A 516 0.84 9.93 2.88
CA ILE A 516 0.42 8.92 1.89
C ILE A 516 1.29 9.07 0.63
N ARG A 517 2.11 8.07 0.33
CA ARG A 517 2.95 8.03 -0.88
C ARG A 517 2.22 7.55 -2.12
#